data_AF-A0AAU6P4Q3-F1
#
_entry.id   AF-A0AAU6P4Q3-F1
#
_cell.length_a   1.000
_cell.length_b   1.000
_cell.length_c   1.000
_cell.angle_alpha   90.00
_cell.angle_beta   90.00
_cell.angle_gamma   90.00
#
_symmetry.space_group_name_H-M   'P 1'
#
loop_
_entity.id
_entity.type
_entity.pdbx_description
1 polymer ?
#
loop_
_entity_poly.entity_id
_entity_poly.type
_entity_poly.pdbx_seq_one_letter_code
_entity_poly.pdbx_strand_id
1 'polypeptide(L)'
;MSSVLSFILQVHDSVHDFTMKPNYNEPKIYTGGVDVTRWSKLTSKEKKAALKKDWYVYYSFRNPKTGYLEQQKRIKASANRFSTKRHRLKILKPIQRQLLNVLDAGYNPYKEDNSHVKRRLMGEPETIKVEQAPKEPLKNHVNHDKSLTNIPDENIISLEEAKDLVLKTKKKVLNENSYPKYKSRINQFYRWLYDKGFKKHDSVMVLDKKVVIQYLNDVLQKTSARNRNNTRIDLSSFIETLIDNDVLQANFVKKINKLKSVS
;
A
#
# COMPACT_ATOMS: atom_id res chain seq x y z
N MET A 1 11.51 -35.92 40.67
CA MET A 1 10.59 -34.76 40.59
C MET A 1 10.34 -34.48 39.11
N SER A 2 9.27 -35.03 38.52
CA SER A 2 8.88 -34.66 37.14
C SER A 2 8.52 -33.18 37.13
N SER A 3 9.22 -32.39 36.33
CA SER A 3 9.02 -30.95 36.27
C SER A 3 7.67 -30.66 35.61
N VAL A 4 6.91 -29.71 36.15
CA VAL A 4 5.71 -29.18 35.48
C VAL A 4 6.04 -28.76 34.03
N LEU A 5 7.29 -28.35 33.78
CA LEU A 5 7.80 -28.02 32.45
C LEU A 5 7.86 -29.22 31.50
N SER A 6 8.25 -30.42 31.99
CA SER A 6 8.25 -31.63 31.15
C SER A 6 6.84 -32.08 30.80
N PHE A 7 5.87 -31.90 31.70
CA PHE A 7 4.47 -32.18 31.40
C PHE A 7 3.89 -31.16 30.41
N ILE A 8 4.21 -29.86 30.55
CA ILE A 8 3.81 -28.83 29.59
C ILE A 8 4.39 -29.10 28.20
N LEU A 9 5.67 -29.48 28.10
CA LEU A 9 6.31 -29.83 26.82
C LEU A 9 5.68 -31.08 26.19
N GLN A 10 5.41 -32.11 26.99
CA GLN A 10 4.80 -33.35 26.50
C GLN A 10 3.35 -33.15 26.04
N VAL A 11 2.57 -32.34 26.76
CA VAL A 11 1.22 -31.94 26.35
C VAL A 11 1.28 -31.09 25.09
N HIS A 12 2.22 -30.13 25.01
CA HIS A 12 2.46 -29.30 23.84
C HIS A 12 2.78 -30.15 22.61
N ASP A 13 3.71 -31.09 22.71
CA ASP A 13 4.08 -31.97 21.60
C ASP A 13 2.92 -32.87 21.17
N SER A 14 2.13 -33.41 22.11
CA SER A 14 0.94 -34.23 21.79
C SER A 14 -0.20 -33.43 21.12
N VAL A 15 -0.32 -32.13 21.40
CA VAL A 15 -1.29 -31.23 20.76
C VAL A 15 -0.83 -30.85 19.35
N HIS A 16 0.47 -30.84 19.08
CA HIS A 16 1.04 -30.53 17.77
C HIS A 16 1.26 -31.73 16.85
N ASP A 17 1.06 -32.97 17.33
CA ASP A 17 1.07 -34.18 16.50
C ASP A 17 -0.03 -34.18 15.42
N PHE A 18 -1.09 -33.40 15.61
CA PHE A 18 -2.00 -33.04 14.52
C PHE A 18 -1.47 -31.78 13.85
N THR A 19 -0.70 -31.93 12.76
CA THR A 19 -0.32 -30.79 11.90
C THR A 19 -1.59 -30.00 11.55
N MET A 20 -1.75 -28.81 12.14
CA MET A 20 -2.95 -28.01 11.96
C MET A 20 -3.14 -27.76 10.46
N LYS A 21 -4.33 -28.06 9.94
CA LYS A 21 -4.63 -27.84 8.53
C LYS A 21 -4.40 -26.36 8.21
N PRO A 22 -3.63 -26.01 7.16
CA PRO A 22 -3.37 -24.61 6.85
C PRO A 22 -4.68 -23.88 6.53
N ASN A 23 -4.69 -22.59 6.87
CA ASN A 23 -5.83 -21.71 6.65
C ASN A 23 -5.93 -21.21 5.20
N TYR A 24 -4.89 -21.36 4.40
CA TYR A 24 -4.89 -20.99 3.00
C TYR A 24 -4.09 -21.99 2.16
N ASN A 25 -4.31 -21.96 0.85
CA ASN A 25 -3.38 -22.56 -0.10
C ASN A 25 -2.37 -21.52 -0.57
N GLU A 26 -1.19 -21.97 -0.97
CA GLU A 26 -0.20 -21.09 -1.57
C GLU A 26 -0.78 -20.35 -2.78
N PRO A 27 -0.64 -19.01 -2.86
CA PRO A 27 -1.11 -18.25 -4.00
C PRO A 27 -0.47 -18.74 -5.30
N LYS A 28 -1.31 -18.94 -6.32
CA LYS A 28 -0.90 -19.43 -7.65
C LYS A 28 -1.26 -18.42 -8.74
N ILE A 29 -0.49 -18.43 -9.82
CA ILE A 29 -0.75 -17.61 -11.00
C ILE A 29 -1.47 -18.46 -12.03
N TYR A 30 -2.68 -18.06 -12.40
CA TYR A 30 -3.37 -18.61 -13.56
C TYR A 30 -2.88 -17.93 -14.83
N THR A 31 -2.45 -18.73 -15.80
CA THR A 31 -1.82 -18.27 -17.06
C THR A 31 -2.60 -18.68 -18.30
N GLY A 32 -3.93 -18.59 -18.24
CA GLY A 32 -4.80 -18.90 -19.38
C GLY A 32 -4.97 -20.40 -19.66
N GLY A 33 -4.66 -21.26 -18.68
CA GLY A 33 -4.82 -22.72 -18.80
C GLY A 33 -3.66 -23.43 -19.49
N VAL A 34 -2.48 -22.79 -19.58
CA VAL A 34 -1.24 -23.42 -20.07
C VAL A 34 -0.17 -23.39 -18.99
N ASP A 35 0.71 -24.39 -19.01
CA ASP A 35 1.89 -24.43 -18.16
C ASP A 35 2.96 -23.44 -18.65
N VAL A 36 3.28 -22.48 -17.78
CA VAL A 36 4.24 -21.41 -18.05
C VAL A 36 5.67 -21.93 -18.22
N THR A 37 6.02 -23.03 -17.56
CA THR A 37 7.38 -23.60 -17.59
C THR A 37 7.69 -24.16 -18.98
N ARG A 38 6.68 -24.75 -19.63
CA ARG A 38 6.76 -25.32 -20.98
C ARG A 38 6.43 -24.32 -22.08
N TRP A 39 6.40 -23.02 -21.79
CA TRP A 39 5.96 -21.99 -22.75
C TRP A 39 6.75 -21.99 -24.06
N SER A 40 8.05 -22.30 -24.04
CA SER A 40 8.85 -22.40 -25.27
C SER A 40 8.33 -23.48 -26.21
N LYS A 41 7.88 -24.62 -25.64
CA LYS A 41 7.37 -25.80 -26.35
C LYS A 41 5.92 -25.63 -26.86
N LEU A 42 5.19 -24.62 -26.40
CA LEU A 42 3.82 -24.36 -26.85
C LEU A 42 3.78 -23.86 -28.30
N THR A 43 2.75 -24.27 -29.03
CA THR A 43 2.46 -23.76 -30.37
C THR A 43 2.05 -22.29 -30.34
N SER A 44 2.17 -21.59 -31.47
CA SER A 44 1.72 -20.19 -31.58
C SER A 44 0.23 -20.04 -31.29
N LYS A 45 -0.60 -21.02 -31.70
CA LYS A 45 -2.04 -21.06 -31.44
C LYS A 45 -2.35 -21.14 -29.95
N GLU A 46 -1.68 -22.03 -29.21
CA GLU A 46 -1.84 -22.16 -27.76
C GLU A 46 -1.37 -20.91 -27.01
N LYS A 47 -0.21 -20.34 -27.40
CA LYS A 47 0.30 -19.08 -26.85
C LYS A 47 -0.72 -17.94 -27.00
N LYS A 48 -1.29 -17.79 -28.20
CA LYS A 48 -2.31 -16.76 -28.48
C LYS A 48 -3.60 -17.02 -27.70
N ALA A 49 -4.04 -18.27 -27.61
CA ALA A 49 -5.22 -18.64 -26.82
C ALA A 49 -5.04 -18.36 -25.32
N ALA A 50 -3.86 -18.66 -24.77
CA ALA A 50 -3.52 -18.37 -23.38
C ALA A 50 -3.48 -16.86 -23.10
N LEU A 51 -2.96 -16.05 -24.03
CA LEU A 51 -2.90 -14.59 -23.90
C LEU A 51 -4.27 -13.90 -24.07
N LYS A 52 -5.20 -14.51 -24.81
CA LYS A 52 -6.59 -14.03 -24.93
C LYS A 52 -7.36 -14.14 -23.62
N LYS A 53 -7.03 -15.13 -22.78
CA LYS A 53 -7.63 -15.31 -21.46
C LYS A 53 -6.99 -14.36 -20.43
N ASP A 54 -7.76 -14.05 -19.39
CA ASP A 54 -7.27 -13.29 -18.23
C ASP A 54 -6.30 -14.11 -17.39
N TRP A 55 -5.17 -13.50 -17.06
CA TRP A 55 -4.19 -13.97 -16.09
C TRP A 55 -4.43 -13.27 -14.76
N TYR A 56 -4.28 -14.01 -13.67
CA TYR A 56 -4.53 -13.50 -12.32
C TYR A 56 -3.84 -14.35 -11.27
N VAL A 57 -3.58 -13.75 -10.11
CA VAL A 57 -3.22 -14.48 -8.89
C VAL A 57 -4.53 -14.94 -8.22
N TYR A 58 -4.54 -16.17 -7.75
CA TYR A 58 -5.64 -16.72 -6.97
C TYR A 58 -5.10 -17.50 -5.78
N TYR A 59 -5.90 -17.53 -4.73
CA TYR A 59 -5.70 -18.34 -3.55
C TYR A 59 -7.07 -18.66 -2.96
N SER A 60 -7.10 -19.64 -2.07
CA SER A 60 -8.25 -20.03 -1.29
C SER A 60 -7.92 -19.88 0.17
N PHE A 61 -8.91 -19.48 0.95
CA PHE A 61 -8.81 -19.32 2.40
C PHE A 61 -9.90 -20.15 3.06
N ARG A 62 -9.62 -20.68 4.24
CA ARG A 62 -10.53 -21.53 5.01
C ARG A 62 -11.62 -20.64 5.59
N ASN A 63 -12.84 -20.86 5.15
CA ASN A 63 -13.97 -20.12 5.69
C ASN A 63 -14.19 -20.56 7.16
N PRO A 64 -14.23 -19.62 8.12
CA PRO A 64 -14.38 -19.96 9.53
C PRO A 64 -15.74 -20.58 9.86
N LYS A 65 -16.78 -20.35 9.04
CA LYS A 65 -18.12 -20.89 9.25
C LYS A 65 -18.27 -22.30 8.70
N THR A 66 -17.73 -22.57 7.51
CA THR A 66 -17.92 -23.84 6.80
C THR A 66 -16.75 -24.81 6.98
N GLY A 67 -15.57 -24.30 7.33
CA GLY A 67 -14.34 -25.08 7.49
C GLY A 67 -13.68 -25.49 6.17
N TYR A 68 -14.28 -25.18 5.01
CA TYR A 68 -13.72 -25.52 3.69
C TYR A 68 -12.86 -24.38 3.12
N LEU A 69 -11.95 -24.73 2.20
CA LEU A 69 -11.17 -23.75 1.45
C LEU A 69 -12.02 -23.14 0.34
N GLU A 70 -12.31 -21.85 0.45
CA GLU A 70 -13.07 -21.09 -0.53
C GLU A 70 -12.15 -20.17 -1.32
N GLN A 71 -12.35 -20.13 -2.64
CA GLN A 71 -11.56 -19.28 -3.52
C GLN A 71 -11.88 -17.81 -3.24
N GLN A 72 -10.82 -17.04 -2.98
CA GLN A 72 -10.91 -15.61 -2.73
C GLN A 72 -10.90 -14.82 -4.05
N LYS A 73 -11.15 -13.51 -3.94
CA LYS A 73 -11.22 -12.61 -5.11
C LYS A 73 -9.93 -12.69 -5.94
N ARG A 74 -10.08 -12.93 -7.25
CA ARG A 74 -8.98 -13.03 -8.21
C ARG A 74 -8.29 -11.68 -8.38
N ILE A 75 -6.96 -11.67 -8.34
CA ILE A 75 -6.15 -10.45 -8.43
C ILE A 75 -5.54 -10.36 -9.83
N LYS A 76 -6.08 -9.47 -10.68
CA LYS A 76 -5.62 -9.27 -12.07
C LYS A 76 -4.51 -8.23 -12.21
N ALA A 77 -4.50 -7.22 -11.33
CA ALA A 77 -3.48 -6.16 -11.20
C ALA A 77 -2.95 -5.57 -12.51
N SER A 78 -3.85 -5.26 -13.46
CA SER A 78 -3.54 -4.74 -14.81
C SER A 78 -2.66 -5.63 -15.71
N ALA A 79 -2.27 -6.83 -15.29
CA ALA A 79 -1.41 -7.71 -16.06
C ALA A 79 -1.98 -8.01 -17.47
N ASN A 80 -3.31 -8.08 -17.60
CA ASN A 80 -3.98 -8.39 -18.86
C ASN A 80 -3.95 -7.26 -19.90
N ARG A 81 -3.55 -6.04 -19.52
CA ARG A 81 -3.32 -4.94 -20.48
C ARG A 81 -2.11 -5.21 -21.38
N PHE A 82 -1.18 -6.06 -20.94
CA PHE A 82 0.01 -6.39 -21.70
C PHE A 82 -0.22 -7.61 -22.60
N SER A 83 0.33 -7.55 -23.81
CA SER A 83 0.21 -8.61 -24.82
C SER A 83 1.21 -9.74 -24.66
N THR A 84 2.25 -9.58 -23.84
CA THR A 84 3.37 -10.53 -23.76
C THR A 84 3.45 -11.20 -22.38
N LYS A 85 3.72 -12.52 -22.37
CA LYS A 85 3.91 -13.32 -21.13
C LYS A 85 4.91 -12.66 -20.17
N ARG A 86 6.05 -12.18 -20.68
CA ARG A 86 7.13 -11.61 -19.86
C ARG A 86 6.62 -10.43 -19.03
N HIS A 87 5.89 -9.52 -19.65
CA HIS A 87 5.33 -8.36 -18.96
C HIS A 87 4.21 -8.77 -17.99
N ARG A 88 3.32 -9.70 -18.38
CA ARG A 88 2.29 -10.22 -17.46
C ARG A 88 2.89 -10.83 -16.19
N LEU A 89 3.93 -11.66 -16.33
CA LEU A 89 4.61 -12.29 -15.18
C LEU A 89 5.45 -11.31 -14.36
N LYS A 90 6.01 -10.26 -14.97
CA LYS A 90 6.72 -9.20 -14.24
C LYS A 90 5.80 -8.53 -13.21
N ILE A 91 4.50 -8.50 -13.47
CA ILE A 91 3.48 -7.94 -12.59
C ILE A 91 2.95 -8.98 -11.61
N LEU A 92 2.58 -10.18 -12.09
CA LEU A 92 1.92 -11.19 -11.26
C LEU A 92 2.87 -11.87 -10.26
N LYS A 93 4.16 -12.03 -10.58
CA LYS A 93 5.13 -12.69 -9.67
C LYS A 93 5.38 -11.89 -8.38
N PRO A 94 5.64 -10.56 -8.41
CA PRO A 94 5.73 -9.76 -7.19
C PRO A 94 4.49 -9.88 -6.32
N ILE A 95 3.31 -9.80 -6.94
CA ILE A 95 2.02 -9.89 -6.23
C ILE A 95 1.85 -11.25 -5.57
N GLN A 96 2.17 -12.33 -6.27
CA GLN A 96 2.13 -13.69 -5.71
C GLN A 96 2.99 -13.79 -4.45
N ARG A 97 4.23 -13.27 -4.48
CA ARG A 97 5.15 -13.29 -3.34
C ARG A 97 4.68 -12.40 -2.19
N GLN A 98 4.25 -11.17 -2.49
CA GLN A 98 3.75 -10.26 -1.47
C GLN A 98 2.48 -10.79 -0.80
N LEU A 99 1.58 -11.39 -1.57
CA LEU A 99 0.37 -12.02 -1.04
C LEU A 99 0.73 -13.19 -0.12
N LEU A 100 1.72 -14.01 -0.47
CA LEU A 100 2.22 -15.06 0.42
C LEU A 100 2.71 -14.46 1.74
N ASN A 101 3.57 -13.44 1.70
CA ASN A 101 4.06 -12.78 2.92
C ASN A 101 2.92 -12.21 3.78
N VAL A 102 1.89 -11.65 3.15
CA VAL A 102 0.69 -11.11 3.83
C VAL A 102 -0.09 -12.23 4.52
N LEU A 103 -0.25 -13.38 3.87
CA LEU A 103 -0.91 -14.55 4.43
C LEU A 103 -0.10 -15.17 5.58
N ASP A 104 1.22 -15.31 5.40
CA ASP A 104 2.16 -15.78 6.43
C ASP A 104 2.17 -14.84 7.66
N ALA A 105 2.01 -13.53 7.43
CA ALA A 105 1.88 -12.54 8.49
C ALA A 105 0.54 -12.62 9.26
N GLY A 106 -0.39 -13.50 8.84
CA GLY A 106 -1.63 -13.80 9.55
C GLY A 106 -2.85 -13.04 9.02
N TYR A 107 -2.85 -12.65 7.75
CA TYR A 107 -4.01 -12.03 7.10
C TYR A 107 -5.19 -12.99 7.00
N ASN A 108 -6.40 -12.49 7.28
CA ASN A 108 -7.64 -13.23 7.16
C ASN A 108 -8.69 -12.40 6.37
N PRO A 109 -9.16 -12.88 5.20
CA PRO A 109 -10.12 -12.15 4.37
C PRO A 109 -11.52 -12.02 4.98
N TYR A 110 -11.85 -12.82 6.00
CA TYR A 110 -13.15 -12.80 6.69
C TYR A 110 -13.13 -11.90 7.94
N LYS A 111 -11.98 -11.34 8.31
CA LYS A 111 -11.87 -10.36 9.41
C LYS A 111 -12.01 -8.95 8.86
N GLU A 112 -12.75 -8.11 9.60
CA GLU A 112 -12.84 -6.67 9.29
C GLU A 112 -11.51 -5.97 9.54
N ASP A 113 -10.79 -6.35 10.60
CA ASP A 113 -9.47 -5.81 10.93
C ASP A 113 -8.34 -6.80 10.65
N ASN A 114 -7.35 -6.34 9.89
CA ASN A 114 -6.09 -7.03 9.59
C ASN A 114 -4.88 -6.13 9.90
N SER A 115 -5.03 -5.12 10.76
CA SER A 115 -3.99 -4.13 11.08
C SER A 115 -2.70 -4.75 11.62
N HIS A 116 -2.78 -5.88 12.32
CA HIS A 116 -1.61 -6.60 12.85
C HIS A 116 -0.68 -7.11 11.74
N VAL A 117 -1.23 -7.46 10.58
CA VAL A 117 -0.46 -7.93 9.42
C VAL A 117 0.51 -6.85 8.97
N LYS A 118 0.03 -5.60 8.90
CA LYS A 118 0.86 -4.47 8.51
C LYS A 118 2.00 -4.24 9.52
N ARG A 119 1.71 -4.32 10.82
CA ARG A 119 2.73 -4.17 11.88
C ARG A 119 3.84 -5.22 11.74
N ARG A 120 3.45 -6.49 11.54
CA ARG A 120 4.38 -7.62 11.37
C ARG A 120 5.24 -7.48 10.10
N LEU A 121 4.67 -7.00 9.00
CA LEU A 121 5.41 -6.79 7.75
C LEU A 121 6.36 -5.58 7.79
N MET A 122 6.04 -4.56 8.58
CA MET A 122 6.84 -3.34 8.70
C MET A 122 7.92 -3.41 9.80
N GLY A 123 8.00 -4.51 10.54
CA GLY A 123 8.98 -4.67 11.62
C GLY A 123 8.74 -3.74 12.81
N GLU A 124 7.50 -3.28 13.00
CA GLU A 124 7.14 -2.48 14.17
C GLU A 124 7.15 -3.38 15.43
N PRO A 125 7.67 -2.89 16.58
CA PRO A 125 7.74 -3.70 17.79
C PRO A 125 6.34 -4.17 18.21
N GLU A 126 6.23 -5.47 18.47
CA GLU A 126 4.99 -6.08 18.95
C GLU A 126 4.64 -5.48 20.32
N THR A 127 3.67 -4.57 20.36
CA THR A 127 2.94 -4.33 21.60
C THR A 127 1.97 -5.48 21.76
N ILE A 128 2.38 -6.46 22.57
CA ILE A 128 1.52 -7.55 23.01
C ILE A 128 0.37 -6.91 23.82
N LYS A 129 -0.77 -6.68 23.18
CA LYS A 129 -2.05 -6.69 23.89
C LYS A 129 -2.51 -8.13 23.88
N VAL A 130 -2.31 -8.82 25.01
CA VAL A 130 -2.92 -10.12 25.25
C VAL A 130 -4.43 -9.90 25.26
N GLU A 131 -5.11 -10.30 24.20
CA GLU A 131 -6.56 -10.49 24.21
C GLU A 131 -6.85 -11.76 25.03
N GLN A 132 -7.32 -11.56 26.26
CA GLN A 132 -8.03 -12.61 27.00
C GLN A 132 -9.51 -12.55 26.58
N ALA A 133 -10.04 -13.69 26.10
CA ALA A 133 -11.48 -13.89 25.94
C ALA A 133 -12.11 -14.32 27.30
N PRO A 134 -13.45 -14.38 27.44
CA PRO A 134 -14.45 -13.31 27.30
C PRO A 134 -15.33 -13.19 28.57
N LYS A 135 -15.72 -11.97 29.01
CA LYS A 135 -16.89 -11.74 29.89
C LYS A 135 -17.54 -10.37 29.63
N GLU A 136 -18.81 -10.37 29.23
CA GLU A 136 -19.76 -9.22 29.24
C GLU A 136 -20.26 -8.92 30.68
N PRO A 137 -21.04 -7.84 31.00
CA PRO A 137 -21.69 -6.81 30.14
C PRO A 137 -21.61 -5.31 30.58
N LEU A 138 -21.87 -4.42 29.60
CA LEU A 138 -22.64 -3.14 29.59
C LEU A 138 -22.35 -1.96 30.57
N LYS A 139 -21.86 -0.80 30.06
CA LYS A 139 -22.63 0.45 29.73
C LYS A 139 -21.75 1.72 29.55
N ASN A 140 -21.99 2.39 28.41
CA ASN A 140 -22.17 3.85 28.16
C ASN A 140 -21.02 4.89 28.09
N HIS A 141 -20.85 5.37 26.84
CA HIS A 141 -20.66 6.76 26.34
C HIS A 141 -19.30 7.47 26.58
N VAL A 142 -18.67 8.18 25.62
CA VAL A 142 -19.18 9.07 24.56
C VAL A 142 -18.29 9.05 23.31
N ASN A 143 -18.97 9.21 22.16
CA ASN A 143 -18.52 9.55 20.81
C ASN A 143 -17.26 10.43 20.68
N HIS A 144 -16.38 10.08 19.73
CA HIS A 144 -16.13 11.03 18.64
C HIS A 144 -16.27 10.33 17.29
N ASP A 145 -17.27 10.84 16.60
CA ASP A 145 -17.86 10.44 15.35
C ASP A 145 -16.95 10.78 14.14
N LYS A 146 -17.10 9.97 13.07
CA LYS A 146 -16.78 10.22 11.64
C LYS A 146 -15.31 10.25 11.20
N SER A 147 -14.88 9.69 10.06
CA SER A 147 -15.50 8.93 8.97
C SER A 147 -14.43 8.80 7.86
N LEU A 148 -14.26 7.60 7.29
CA LEU A 148 -13.94 7.28 5.86
C LEU A 148 -12.64 7.88 5.24
N THR A 149 -11.81 7.21 4.43
CA THR A 149 -11.89 6.08 3.49
C THR A 149 -10.44 5.82 3.01
N ASN A 150 -9.93 4.58 2.95
CA ASN A 150 -9.90 3.69 1.78
C ASN A 150 -9.61 4.36 0.42
N ILE A 151 -8.58 3.89 -0.28
CA ILE A 151 -8.59 3.37 -1.68
C ILE A 151 -7.23 2.64 -1.91
N PRO A 152 -7.01 1.89 -3.02
CA PRO A 152 -5.93 0.90 -3.19
C PRO A 152 -4.83 1.30 -4.19
N ASP A 153 -3.71 0.55 -4.19
CA ASP A 153 -2.55 0.65 -5.10
C ASP A 153 -2.93 0.58 -6.60
N GLU A 154 -2.88 1.73 -7.30
CA GLU A 154 -2.66 1.82 -8.75
C GLU A 154 -1.29 2.45 -9.00
N ASN A 155 -0.50 1.89 -9.93
CA ASN A 155 0.76 2.44 -10.46
C ASN A 155 1.63 3.16 -9.42
N ILE A 156 2.64 2.46 -8.87
CA ILE A 156 3.68 3.10 -8.04
C ILE A 156 4.45 4.09 -8.91
N ILE A 157 3.91 5.31 -9.01
CA ILE A 157 4.51 6.45 -9.70
C ILE A 157 5.70 6.89 -8.85
N SER A 158 6.85 7.01 -9.52
CA SER A 158 8.04 7.53 -8.88
C SER A 158 7.92 9.02 -8.60
N LEU A 159 8.76 9.54 -7.69
CA LEU A 159 8.87 10.97 -7.41
C LEU A 159 9.12 11.79 -8.68
N GLU A 160 9.99 11.32 -9.58
CA GLU A 160 10.27 12.00 -10.84
C GLU A 160 9.05 12.02 -11.79
N GLU A 161 8.36 10.89 -11.93
CA GLU A 161 7.15 10.80 -12.75
C GLU A 161 6.01 11.64 -12.18
N ALA A 162 5.80 11.64 -10.85
CA ALA A 162 4.80 12.47 -10.18
C ALA A 162 5.08 13.96 -10.40
N LYS A 163 6.34 14.36 -10.27
CA LYS A 163 6.78 15.73 -10.53
C LYS A 163 6.43 16.16 -11.95
N ASP A 164 6.81 15.35 -12.93
CA ASP A 164 6.60 15.67 -14.35
C ASP A 164 5.13 15.71 -14.71
N LEU A 165 4.35 14.74 -14.22
CA LEU A 165 2.90 14.70 -14.40
C LEU A 165 2.26 16.02 -13.94
N VAL A 166 2.49 16.42 -12.69
CA VAL A 166 1.86 17.62 -12.12
C VAL A 166 2.36 18.90 -12.81
N LEU A 167 3.66 19.01 -13.10
CA LEU A 167 4.20 20.20 -13.75
C LEU A 167 3.69 20.36 -15.20
N LYS A 168 3.45 19.26 -15.92
CA LYS A 168 2.83 19.29 -17.26
C LYS A 168 1.36 19.71 -17.18
N THR A 169 0.60 19.12 -16.26
CA THR A 169 -0.81 19.47 -16.06
C THR A 169 -0.98 20.93 -15.63
N LYS A 170 -0.26 21.38 -14.60
CA LYS A 170 -0.36 22.76 -14.09
C LYS A 170 0.10 23.81 -15.09
N LYS A 171 0.97 23.47 -16.05
CA LYS A 171 1.36 24.39 -17.14
C LYS A 171 0.19 24.76 -18.04
N LYS A 172 -0.78 23.84 -18.22
CA LYS A 172 -1.96 24.08 -19.04
C LYS A 172 -3.10 24.78 -18.29
N VAL A 173 -3.09 24.70 -16.95
CA VAL A 173 -4.17 25.21 -16.09
C VAL A 173 -3.84 26.59 -15.50
N LEU A 174 -2.58 26.85 -15.16
CA LEU A 174 -2.16 28.10 -14.53
C LEU A 174 -1.76 29.15 -15.58
N ASN A 175 -2.05 30.41 -15.27
CA ASN A 175 -1.62 31.55 -16.10
C ASN A 175 -0.09 31.77 -16.07
N GLU A 176 0.38 32.59 -17.00
CA GLU A 176 1.80 32.87 -17.23
C GLU A 176 2.52 33.48 -16.02
N ASN A 177 1.79 34.20 -15.16
CA ASN A 177 2.35 34.82 -13.96
C ASN A 177 2.43 33.86 -12.75
N SER A 178 1.57 32.84 -12.71
CA SER A 178 1.44 31.93 -11.58
C SER A 178 2.25 30.65 -11.76
N TYR A 179 2.29 30.11 -12.99
CA TYR A 179 3.00 28.87 -13.28
C TYR A 179 4.50 28.92 -12.92
N PRO A 180 5.27 29.99 -13.26
CA PRO A 180 6.68 30.05 -12.92
C PRO A 180 6.93 30.00 -11.41
N LYS A 181 6.10 30.70 -10.62
CA LYS A 181 6.18 30.74 -9.16
C LYS A 181 5.84 29.38 -8.55
N TYR A 182 4.81 28.72 -9.08
CA TYR A 182 4.42 27.37 -8.68
C TYR A 182 5.55 26.37 -8.98
N LYS A 183 6.03 26.33 -10.23
CA LYS A 183 7.11 25.45 -10.69
C LYS A 183 8.37 25.63 -9.85
N SER A 184 8.73 26.87 -9.52
CA SER A 184 9.88 27.18 -8.68
C SER A 184 9.77 26.52 -7.30
N ARG A 185 8.62 26.67 -6.61
CA ARG A 185 8.42 26.08 -5.27
C ARG A 185 8.39 24.56 -5.29
N ILE A 186 7.78 23.94 -6.30
CA ILE A 186 7.82 22.48 -6.47
C ILE A 186 9.26 22.03 -6.70
N ASN A 187 10.04 22.70 -7.56
CA ASN A 187 11.44 22.35 -7.77
C ASN A 187 12.29 22.48 -6.50
N GLN A 188 12.06 23.51 -5.69
CA GLN A 188 12.74 23.67 -4.40
C GLN A 188 12.41 22.51 -3.44
N PHE A 189 11.15 22.09 -3.39
CA PHE A 189 10.73 20.94 -2.58
C PHE A 189 11.45 19.65 -3.01
N TYR A 190 11.51 19.37 -4.31
CA TYR A 190 12.19 18.18 -4.82
C TYR A 190 13.71 18.21 -4.60
N ARG A 191 14.34 19.38 -4.70
CA ARG A 191 15.76 19.53 -4.34
C ARG A 191 15.98 19.18 -2.87
N TRP A 192 15.15 19.76 -2.00
CA TRP A 192 15.20 19.47 -0.56
C TRP A 192 14.97 17.99 -0.25
N LEU A 193 14.06 17.30 -0.97
CA LEU A 193 13.88 15.86 -0.84
C LEU A 193 15.18 15.11 -1.17
N TYR A 194 15.83 15.43 -2.28
CA TYR A 194 17.08 14.76 -2.65
C TYR A 194 18.21 15.03 -1.65
N ASP A 195 18.29 16.23 -1.10
CA ASP A 195 19.25 16.57 -0.03
C ASP A 195 18.99 15.80 1.27
N LYS A 196 17.74 15.34 1.50
CA LYS A 196 17.34 14.49 2.62
C LYS A 196 17.46 12.99 2.33
N GLY A 197 18.02 12.61 1.18
CA GLY A 197 18.33 11.23 0.83
C GLY A 197 17.24 10.49 0.05
N PHE A 198 16.14 11.16 -0.32
CA PHE A 198 15.15 10.59 -1.23
C PHE A 198 15.73 10.46 -2.63
N LYS A 199 15.32 9.44 -3.37
CA LYS A 199 15.78 9.17 -4.74
C LYS A 199 14.67 9.44 -5.75
N LYS A 200 15.06 9.83 -6.96
CA LYS A 200 14.14 10.09 -8.08
C LYS A 200 13.13 8.96 -8.35
N HIS A 201 13.58 7.72 -8.20
CA HIS A 201 12.80 6.52 -8.46
C HIS A 201 12.04 5.99 -7.24
N ASP A 202 12.14 6.65 -6.08
CA ASP A 202 11.33 6.30 -4.92
C ASP A 202 9.86 6.54 -5.23
N SER A 203 8.98 5.73 -4.65
CA SER A 203 7.53 5.91 -4.79
C SER A 203 7.10 7.27 -4.26
N VAL A 204 6.19 7.96 -4.96
CA VAL A 204 5.57 9.19 -4.44
C VAL A 204 4.81 8.97 -3.12
N MET A 205 4.43 7.73 -2.81
CA MET A 205 3.78 7.34 -1.56
C MET A 205 4.66 7.52 -0.32
N VAL A 206 5.98 7.69 -0.49
CA VAL A 206 6.88 8.03 0.62
C VAL A 206 6.63 9.44 1.17
N LEU A 207 5.91 10.29 0.42
CA LEU A 207 5.52 11.61 0.88
C LEU A 207 4.36 11.51 1.86
N ASP A 208 4.64 11.81 3.12
CA ASP A 208 3.62 11.91 4.17
C ASP A 208 3.51 13.34 4.72
N LYS A 209 2.59 13.52 5.68
CA LYS A 209 2.39 14.80 6.36
C LYS A 209 3.67 15.26 7.08
N LYS A 210 4.46 14.34 7.62
CA LYS A 210 5.68 14.64 8.40
C LYS A 210 6.76 15.23 7.49
N VAL A 211 7.01 14.61 6.34
CA VAL A 211 7.96 15.10 5.33
C VAL A 211 7.59 16.51 4.88
N VAL A 212 6.32 16.77 4.56
CA VAL A 212 5.87 18.12 4.17
C VAL A 212 6.00 19.12 5.31
N ILE A 213 5.68 18.75 6.56
CA ILE A 213 5.88 19.63 7.72
C ILE A 213 7.36 19.97 7.89
N GLN A 214 8.26 18.99 7.79
CA GLN A 214 9.69 19.22 7.91
C GLN A 214 10.20 20.20 6.86
N TYR A 215 9.78 20.03 5.60
CA TYR A 215 10.12 20.97 4.54
C TYR A 215 9.54 22.37 4.80
N LEU A 216 8.26 22.47 5.20
CA LEU A 216 7.64 23.75 5.50
C LEU A 216 8.31 24.46 6.69
N ASN A 217 8.82 23.71 7.67
CA ASN A 217 9.61 24.26 8.77
C ASN A 217 10.97 24.76 8.27
N ASP A 218 11.66 24.02 7.39
CA ASP A 218 12.89 24.49 6.75
C ASP A 218 12.67 25.79 5.96
N VAL A 219 11.57 25.88 5.20
CA VAL A 219 11.17 27.12 4.51
C VAL A 219 10.88 28.25 5.51
N LEU A 220 10.22 27.96 6.64
CA LEU A 220 9.95 28.96 7.67
C LEU A 220 11.25 29.52 8.26
N GLN A 221 12.20 28.65 8.60
CA GLN A 221 13.49 29.05 9.19
C GLN A 221 14.32 29.88 8.22
N LYS A 222 14.23 29.59 6.91
CA LYS A 222 14.99 30.32 5.88
C LYS A 222 14.32 31.60 5.39
N THR A 223 13.00 31.74 5.57
CA THR A 223 12.24 32.83 4.95
C THR A 223 11.24 33.47 5.91
N SER A 224 9.93 33.28 5.70
CA SER A 224 8.87 33.92 6.49
C SER A 224 7.63 33.06 6.58
N ALA A 225 6.77 33.35 7.57
CA ALA A 225 5.47 32.69 7.73
C ALA A 225 4.60 32.83 6.46
N ARG A 226 4.65 33.99 5.80
CA ARG A 226 3.95 34.23 4.53
C ARG A 226 4.46 33.31 3.42
N ASN A 227 5.77 33.21 3.24
CA ASN A 227 6.33 32.36 2.19
C ASN A 227 6.07 30.87 2.47
N ARG A 228 6.24 30.43 3.72
CA ARG A 228 5.87 29.08 4.16
C ARG A 228 4.40 28.76 3.84
N ASN A 229 3.49 29.68 4.12
CA ASN A 229 2.07 29.48 3.83
C ASN A 229 1.78 29.42 2.32
N ASN A 230 2.45 30.24 1.51
CA ASN A 230 2.35 30.15 0.04
C ASN A 230 2.88 28.82 -0.48
N THR A 231 4.02 28.36 0.03
CA THR A 231 4.57 27.04 -0.30
C THR A 231 3.61 25.91 0.09
N ARG A 232 2.98 25.99 1.27
CA ARG A 232 1.95 25.03 1.69
C ARG A 232 0.77 25.00 0.71
N ILE A 233 0.31 26.15 0.22
CA ILE A 233 -0.77 26.22 -0.76
C ILE A 233 -0.36 25.52 -2.07
N ASP A 234 0.84 25.81 -2.57
CA ASP A 234 1.34 25.20 -3.80
C ASP A 234 1.55 23.68 -3.65
N LEU A 235 2.05 23.22 -2.50
CA LEU A 235 2.15 21.78 -2.20
C LEU A 235 0.78 21.12 -2.04
N SER A 236 -0.20 21.80 -1.45
CA SER A 236 -1.57 21.30 -1.38
C SER A 236 -2.15 21.13 -2.78
N SER A 237 -1.92 22.10 -3.67
CA SER A 237 -2.35 22.06 -5.08
C SER A 237 -1.61 20.98 -5.88
N PHE A 238 -0.35 20.69 -5.54
CA PHE A 238 0.41 19.57 -6.09
C PHE A 238 -0.21 18.22 -5.72
N ILE A 239 -0.47 17.99 -4.43
CA ILE A 239 -1.09 16.75 -3.94
C ILE A 239 -2.51 16.59 -4.47
N GLU A 240 -3.28 17.67 -4.59
CA GLU A 240 -4.62 17.61 -5.19
C GLU A 240 -4.58 17.09 -6.63
N THR A 241 -3.65 17.58 -7.44
CA THR A 241 -3.52 17.11 -8.83
C THR A 241 -3.05 15.67 -8.91
N LEU A 242 -2.28 15.16 -7.94
CA LEU A 242 -2.00 13.73 -7.86
C LEU A 242 -3.26 12.93 -7.52
N ILE A 243 -4.16 13.44 -6.68
CA ILE A 243 -5.44 12.81 -6.37
C ILE A 243 -6.35 12.81 -7.61
N ASP A 244 -6.45 13.95 -8.31
CA ASP A 244 -7.25 14.07 -9.54
C ASP A 244 -6.79 13.11 -10.66
N ASN A 245 -5.54 12.60 -10.55
CA ASN A 245 -4.96 11.62 -11.47
C ASN A 245 -4.89 10.21 -10.86
N ASP A 246 -5.68 9.94 -9.81
CA ASP A 246 -5.77 8.66 -9.10
C ASP A 246 -4.42 8.12 -8.57
N VAL A 247 -3.45 9.02 -8.32
CA VAL A 247 -2.11 8.67 -7.81
C VAL A 247 -2.10 8.64 -6.28
N LEU A 248 -2.83 9.55 -5.63
CA LEU A 248 -2.96 9.64 -4.17
C LEU A 248 -4.43 9.64 -3.78
N GLN A 249 -4.73 9.28 -2.54
CA GLN A 249 -6.12 9.12 -2.09
C GLN A 249 -6.62 10.28 -1.23
N ALA A 250 -5.70 11.02 -0.61
CA ALA A 250 -6.07 12.06 0.33
C ALA A 250 -5.05 13.19 0.37
N ASN A 251 -5.55 14.41 0.46
CA ASN A 251 -4.71 15.59 0.58
C ASN A 251 -4.36 15.85 2.05
N PHE A 252 -3.30 15.21 2.52
CA PHE A 252 -2.81 15.37 3.89
C PHE A 252 -2.24 16.77 4.18
N VAL A 253 -1.91 17.57 3.15
CA VAL A 253 -1.38 18.94 3.29
C VAL A 253 -2.46 19.92 3.74
N LYS A 254 -3.73 19.71 3.35
CA LYS A 254 -4.87 20.51 3.82
C LYS A 254 -5.00 20.50 5.35
N LYS A 255 -4.56 19.41 6.02
CA LYS A 255 -4.54 19.25 7.49
C LYS A 255 -3.38 19.95 8.21
N ILE A 256 -2.50 20.64 7.49
CA ILE A 256 -1.41 21.42 8.09
C ILE A 256 -1.93 22.82 8.39
N ASN A 257 -1.72 23.38 9.57
CA ASN A 257 -2.26 24.71 9.91
C ASN A 257 -1.51 25.82 9.18
N LYS A 258 -2.24 26.89 8.80
CA LYS A 258 -1.65 28.16 8.35
C LYS A 258 -1.07 28.89 9.56
N LEU A 259 0.14 29.44 9.42
CA LEU A 259 0.72 30.28 10.46
C LEU A 259 0.15 31.69 10.36
N LYS A 260 -0.09 32.35 11.50
CA LYS A 260 -0.41 33.78 11.51
C LYS A 260 0.81 34.53 10.93
N SER A 261 0.56 35.38 9.93
CA SER A 261 1.60 36.30 9.50
C SER A 261 1.69 37.37 10.57
N VAL A 262 2.88 37.57 11.13
CA VAL A 262 3.18 38.86 11.75
C VAL A 262 3.31 39.80 10.57
N SER A 263 2.37 40.74 10.47
CA SER A 263 2.44 41.83 9.50
C SER A 263 3.62 42.73 9.83
#